data_AF-A0A3S4Z3K7-F1
#
_entry.id   AF-A0A3S4Z3K7-F1
#
_cell.length_a   1.000
_cell.length_b   1.000
_cell.length_c   1.000
_cell.angle_alpha   90.00
_cell.angle_beta   90.00
_cell.angle_gamma   90.00
#
_symmetry.space_group_name_H-M   'P 1'
#
loop_
_entity.id
_entity.type
_entity.pdbx_description
1 polymer ?
#
loop_
_entity_poly.entity_id
_entity_poly.type
_entity_poly.pdbx_seq_one_letter_code
_entity_poly.pdbx_strand_id
1 'polypeptide(L)' 'MKTTPKAIKFNRYKHYAEKAAEAERKGNYAEAQDHWEVAKLSAKTTANRDWAEQRAEFCKRMHQRPF' A
#
# COMPACT_ATOMS: atom_id res chain seq x y z
N MET A 1 -29.09 -19.29 -16.12
CA MET A 1 -28.35 -18.06 -15.72
C MET A 1 -27.28 -18.47 -14.72
N LYS A 2 -26.01 -18.59 -15.14
CA LYS A 2 -24.90 -18.99 -14.26
C LYS A 2 -24.18 -17.73 -13.81
N THR A 3 -24.38 -17.33 -12.56
CA THR A 3 -23.61 -16.27 -11.91
C THR A 3 -22.17 -16.75 -11.79
N THR A 4 -21.28 -16.29 -12.67
CA THR A 4 -19.85 -16.57 -12.57
C THR A 4 -19.35 -15.96 -11.27
N PRO A 5 -18.71 -16.74 -10.36
CA PRO A 5 -18.11 -16.16 -9.17
C PRO A 5 -17.05 -15.17 -9.63
N LYS A 6 -17.29 -13.88 -9.34
CA LYS A 6 -16.39 -12.78 -9.64
C LYS A 6 -15.06 -13.15 -8.99
N ALA A 7 -14.10 -13.58 -9.80
CA ALA A 7 -12.79 -14.02 -9.33
C ALA A 7 -12.29 -12.97 -8.34
N ILE A 8 -12.16 -13.36 -7.07
CA ILE A 8 -11.58 -12.52 -6.04
C ILE A 8 -10.13 -12.35 -6.47
N LYS A 9 -9.87 -11.37 -7.32
CA LYS A 9 -8.51 -11.02 -7.74
C LYS A 9 -7.83 -10.61 -6.45
N PHE A 10 -7.00 -11.50 -5.93
CA PHE A 10 -6.18 -11.23 -4.77
C PHE A 10 -5.22 -10.10 -5.17
N ASN A 11 -5.66 -8.87 -4.95
CA ASN A 11 -4.89 -7.68 -5.26
C ASN A 11 -3.86 -7.55 -4.15
N ARG A 12 -2.70 -8.18 -4.35
CA ARG A 12 -1.54 -8.08 -3.45
C ARG A 12 -1.26 -6.62 -3.11
N TYR A 13 -1.32 -5.73 -4.10
CA TYR A 13 -1.31 -4.28 -3.90
C TYR A 13 -2.27 -3.81 -2.79
N LYS A 14 -3.56 -4.18 -2.88
CA LYS A 14 -4.58 -3.76 -1.90
C LYS A 14 -4.26 -4.31 -0.51
N HIS A 15 -3.83 -5.57 -0.41
CA HIS A 15 -3.46 -6.19 0.86
C HIS A 15 -2.31 -5.44 1.55
N TYR A 16 -1.24 -5.14 0.82
CA TYR A 16 -0.10 -4.39 1.37
C TYR A 16 -0.45 -2.92 1.63
N ALA A 17 -1.24 -2.29 0.77
CA ALA A 17 -1.72 -0.93 0.97
C ALA A 17 -2.60 -0.80 2.24
N GLU A 18 -3.46 -1.78 2.52
CA GLU A 18 -4.26 -1.82 3.75
C GLU A 18 -3.40 -2.00 5.00
N LYS A 19 -2.40 -2.90 4.95
CA LYS A 19 -1.43 -3.05 6.05
C LYS A 19 -0.61 -1.78 6.27
N ALA A 20 -0.16 -1.15 5.19
CA ALA A 20 0.57 0.10 5.25
C ALA A 20 -0.27 1.20 5.92
N ALA A 21 -1.51 1.37 5.48
CA ALA A 21 -2.44 2.35 6.05
C ALA A 21 -2.75 2.08 7.54
N GLU A 22 -2.83 0.82 7.95
CA GLU A 22 -2.98 0.46 9.36
C GLU A 22 -1.72 0.83 10.17
N ALA A 23 -0.54 0.55 9.65
CA ALA A 23 0.73 0.94 10.26
C ALA A 23 0.85 2.47 10.38
N GLU A 24 0.41 3.23 9.38
CA GLU A 24 0.34 4.69 9.43
C GLU A 24 -0.58 5.19 10.54
N ARG A 25 -1.76 4.57 10.73
CA ARG A 25 -2.66 4.91 11.84
C ARG A 25 -2.09 4.59 13.22
N LYS A 26 -1.26 3.55 13.31
CA LYS A 26 -0.55 3.17 14.54
C LYS A 26 0.64 4.10 14.83
N GLY A 27 1.03 4.95 13.88
CA GLY A 27 2.25 5.78 13.97
C GLY A 27 3.52 5.02 13.58
N ASN A 28 3.41 3.79 13.10
CA ASN A 28 4.53 2.94 12.65
C ASN A 28 4.90 3.27 11.21
N TYR A 29 5.39 4.49 10.98
CA TYR A 29 5.70 4.96 9.63
C TYR A 29 6.85 4.18 8.95
N ALA A 30 7.77 3.59 9.73
CA ALA A 30 8.83 2.74 9.18
C ALA A 30 8.27 1.44 8.56
N GLU A 31 7.38 0.73 9.26
CA GLU A 31 6.69 -0.45 8.71
C GLU A 31 5.74 -0.06 7.57
N ALA A 32 5.07 1.08 7.69
CA ALA A 32 4.20 1.58 6.62
C ALA A 32 4.97 1.82 5.32
N GLN A 33 6.18 2.39 5.40
CA GLN A 33 7.05 2.58 4.24
C GLN A 33 7.38 1.25 3.56
N ASP A 34 7.79 0.24 4.33
CA ASP A 34 8.12 -1.09 3.81
C ASP A 34 6.91 -1.71 3.09
N HIS A 35 5.74 -1.65 3.72
CA HIS A 35 4.50 -2.15 3.13
C HIS A 35 4.10 -1.39 1.85
N TRP A 36 4.30 -0.06 1.80
CA TRP A 36 4.06 0.72 0.58
C TRP A 36 5.04 0.35 -0.55
N GLU A 37 6.33 0.12 -0.25
CA GLU A 37 7.30 -0.36 -1.25
C GLU A 37 6.95 -1.76 -1.77
N VAL A 38 6.48 -2.68 -0.91
CA VAL A 38 6.00 -3.99 -1.35
C VAL A 38 4.70 -3.88 -2.16
N ALA A 39 3.81 -2.94 -1.81
CA ALA A 39 2.61 -2.64 -2.56
C ALA A 39 2.97 -2.13 -3.98
N LYS A 40 3.96 -1.24 -4.09
CA LYS A 40 4.50 -0.73 -5.35
C LYS A 40 5.02 -1.85 -6.25
N LEU A 41 5.78 -2.80 -5.70
CA LEU A 41 6.26 -3.98 -6.44
C LEU A 41 5.11 -4.89 -6.90
N SER A 42 4.02 -4.93 -6.12
CA SER A 42 2.82 -5.72 -6.42
C SER A 42 1.80 -4.99 -7.31
N ALA A 43 2.04 -3.71 -7.62
CA ALA A 43 1.14 -2.89 -8.43
C ALA A 43 1.21 -3.32 -9.90
N LYS A 44 0.04 -3.63 -10.48
CA LYS A 44 -0.07 -3.99 -11.91
C LYS A 44 -0.22 -2.78 -12.82
N THR A 45 -0.60 -1.63 -12.26
CA THR A 45 -0.85 -0.39 -12.99
C THR A 45 0.13 0.67 -12.52
N THR A 46 0.53 1.54 -13.44
CA THR A 46 1.43 2.66 -13.16
C THR A 46 0.83 3.60 -12.11
N ALA A 47 -0.48 3.85 -12.16
CA ALA A 47 -1.19 4.68 -11.18
C ALA A 47 -1.09 4.12 -9.74
N ASN A 48 -1.25 2.81 -9.56
CA ASN A 48 -1.12 2.19 -8.24
C ASN A 48 0.34 2.21 -7.75
N ARG A 49 1.29 2.10 -8.68
CA ARG A 49 2.71 2.14 -8.39
C ARG A 49 3.16 3.53 -7.92
N ASP A 50 2.69 4.56 -8.64
CA ASP A 50 2.91 5.97 -8.32
C ASP A 50 2.29 6.34 -6.96
N TRP A 51 1.04 5.91 -6.73
CA TRP A 51 0.38 6.11 -5.43
C TRP A 51 1.18 5.50 -4.27
N ALA A 52 1.64 4.25 -4.43
CA ALA A 52 2.43 3.58 -3.41
C ALA A 52 3.78 4.25 -3.18
N GLU A 53 4.43 4.75 -4.24
CA GLU A 53 5.68 5.51 -4.14
C GLU A 53 5.50 6.81 -3.35
N GLN A 54 4.50 7.62 -3.71
CA GLN A 54 4.19 8.86 -2.98
C GLN A 54 3.89 8.61 -1.51
N ARG A 55 3.17 7.52 -1.19
CA ARG A 55 2.85 7.16 0.20
C ARG A 55 4.05 6.61 0.95
N ALA A 56 4.92 5.83 0.31
CA ALA A 56 6.19 5.39 0.91
C ALA A 56 7.06 6.60 1.27
N GLU A 57 7.18 7.58 0.38
CA GLU A 57 7.90 8.83 0.64
C GLU A 57 7.27 9.65 1.77
N PHE A 58 5.94 9.74 1.80
CA PHE A 58 5.22 10.38 2.91
C PHE A 58 5.53 9.70 4.24
N CYS A 59 5.44 8.37 4.30
CA CYS A 59 5.76 7.60 5.51
C CYS A 59 7.22 7.81 5.92
N LYS A 60 8.15 7.77 4.97
CA LYS A 60 9.57 8.04 5.21
C LYS A 60 9.79 9.43 5.81
N ARG A 61 9.09 10.45 5.30
CA ARG A 61 9.15 11.82 5.83
C ARG A 61 8.55 11.92 7.23
N MET A 62 7.38 11.32 7.46
CA MET A 62 6.72 11.26 8.77
C MET A 62 7.57 10.51 9.81
N HIS A 63 8.31 9.49 9.39
CA HIS A 63 9.24 8.79 10.26
C HIS A 63 10.44 9.65 10.65
N GLN A 64 11.06 10.35 9.68
CA GLN A 64 12.26 11.15 9.92
C GLN A 64 11.98 12.47 10.64
N ARG A 65 10.83 13.09 10.36
CA ARG A 65 10.47 14.39 10.90
C ARG A 65 8.94 14.51 10.94
N PRO A 66 8.29 13.87 11.93
CA PRO A 66 6.87 14.10 12.17
C PRO A 66 6.67 15.60 12.47
N PHE A 67 5.61 16.20 11.91
CA PHE A 67 5.28 17.61 12.10
C PHE A 67 4.92 17.91 13.56
#